data_AF-A0A9P9YQ70-F1
#
_entry.id   AF-A0A9P9YQ70-F1
#
_cell.length_a   1.000
_cell.length_b   1.000
_cell.length_c   1.000
_cell.angle_alpha   90.00
_cell.angle_beta   90.00
_cell.angle_gamma   90.00
#
_symmetry.space_group_name_H-M   'P 1'
#
loop_
_entity.id
_entity.type
_entity.pdbx_description
1 polymer ?
#
loop_
_entity_poly.entity_id
_entity_poly.type
_entity_poly.pdbx_seq_one_letter_code
_entity_poly.pdbx_strand_id
1 'polypeptide(L)'
;MLEHLRKLHANWREDCLIGDIIIQHRDELIKAYPPYVNFFEQMKEQLQYCDREYPRFHAFLKINQTKPECGRQGLQDLMIRPVQRLPSISLLLNDILKHTAGSNADHGRLEEALKAIKQVTLHINEDKRRTESRMAIFDIFNDIDGCPAHLVSSNRSFILKCEVNELSDSLSGRGDSLVLYLFSDSIELCKRRSRGFNTAKSPSTAKTHKHLKLISLNTIRLVIDISDSPRAFGLLLRGEKEKLYTFTISDEETDKSVYVKKLCNQIAAHTCRTDAVSSNYHKNSVTISLNFILQNSCFEPQLYNVAFEC
;
A
#
# COMPACT_ATOMS: atom_id res chain seq x y z
N MET A 1 12.19 -18.08 -25.18
CA MET A 1 11.35 -17.31 -26.14
C MET A 1 12.09 -16.92 -27.42
N LEU A 2 13.16 -16.11 -27.37
CA LEU A 2 13.87 -15.66 -28.60
C LEU A 2 14.34 -16.82 -29.49
N GLU A 3 14.89 -17.87 -28.89
CA GLU A 3 15.37 -19.04 -29.63
C GLU A 3 14.23 -19.80 -30.32
N HIS A 4 13.05 -19.89 -29.71
CA HIS A 4 11.88 -20.50 -30.35
C HIS A 4 11.40 -19.67 -31.54
N LEU A 5 11.37 -18.34 -31.40
CA LEU A 5 11.03 -17.44 -32.50
C LEU A 5 12.04 -17.54 -33.65
N ARG A 6 13.34 -17.66 -33.37
CA ARG A 6 14.38 -17.87 -34.39
C ARG A 6 14.20 -19.19 -35.14
N LYS A 7 13.93 -20.28 -34.42
CA LYS A 7 13.69 -21.61 -35.01
C LYS A 7 12.44 -21.62 -35.90
N LEU A 8 11.37 -20.96 -35.45
CA LEU A 8 10.13 -20.82 -36.21
C LEU A 8 10.35 -19.96 -37.47
N HIS A 9 11.06 -18.84 -37.36
CA HIS A 9 11.42 -17.99 -38.50
C HIS A 9 12.28 -18.71 -39.54
N ALA A 10 13.24 -19.55 -39.10
CA ALA A 10 14.10 -20.30 -40.01
C ALA A 10 13.34 -21.37 -40.82
N ASN A 11 12.19 -21.85 -40.34
CA ASN A 11 11.39 -22.90 -40.97
C ASN A 11 9.91 -22.47 -41.08
N TRP A 12 9.66 -21.25 -41.57
CA TRP A 12 8.32 -20.67 -41.63
C TRP A 12 7.36 -21.45 -42.53
N ARG A 13 6.13 -21.65 -42.06
CA ARG A 13 4.99 -22.23 -42.78
C ARG A 13 3.70 -21.53 -42.36
N GLU A 14 2.66 -21.57 -43.19
CA GLU A 14 1.37 -20.90 -42.90
C GLU A 14 0.61 -21.51 -41.70
N ASP A 15 0.97 -22.73 -41.30
CA ASP A 15 0.44 -23.45 -40.13
C ASP A 15 1.27 -23.21 -38.86
N CYS A 16 2.32 -22.39 -38.90
CA CYS A 16 3.12 -22.04 -37.74
C CYS A 16 2.31 -21.25 -36.71
N LEU A 17 2.46 -21.60 -35.44
CA LEU A 17 1.70 -21.01 -34.33
C LEU A 17 2.59 -20.08 -33.49
N ILE A 18 2.53 -18.78 -33.75
CA ILE A 18 3.27 -17.77 -32.97
C ILE A 18 2.67 -17.69 -31.56
N GLY A 19 1.34 -17.82 -31.43
CA GLY A 19 0.64 -17.78 -30.15
C GLY A 19 1.18 -18.80 -29.15
N ASP A 20 1.48 -20.02 -29.62
CA ASP A 20 2.03 -21.12 -28.82
C ASP A 20 3.31 -20.73 -28.08
N ILE A 21 4.22 -20.04 -28.75
CA ILE A 21 5.50 -19.66 -28.16
C ILE A 21 5.28 -18.77 -26.94
N ILE A 22 4.35 -17.82 -27.03
CA ILE A 22 4.05 -16.90 -25.93
C ILE A 22 3.38 -17.65 -24.76
N ILE A 23 2.44 -18.54 -25.07
CA ILE A 23 1.72 -19.33 -24.07
C ILE A 23 2.68 -20.25 -23.31
N GLN A 24 3.62 -20.91 -24.00
CA GLN A 24 4.62 -21.79 -23.40
C GLN A 24 5.55 -21.04 -22.43
N HIS A 25 5.88 -19.77 -22.71
CA HIS A 25 6.76 -18.97 -21.86
C HIS A 25 6.03 -18.18 -20.77
N ARG A 26 4.69 -18.27 -20.67
CA ARG A 26 3.88 -17.51 -19.71
C ARG A 26 4.40 -17.63 -18.27
N ASP A 27 4.64 -18.84 -17.80
CA ASP A 27 5.00 -19.08 -16.39
C ASP A 27 6.40 -18.56 -16.06
N GLU A 28 7.32 -18.58 -17.02
CA GLU A 28 8.65 -17.96 -16.89
C GLU A 28 8.53 -16.43 -16.78
N LEU A 29 7.67 -15.81 -17.59
CA LEU A 29 7.41 -14.37 -17.52
C LEU A 29 6.82 -13.96 -16.17
N ILE A 30 5.85 -14.74 -15.66
CA ILE A 30 5.24 -14.54 -14.33
C ILE A 30 6.31 -14.55 -13.23
N LYS A 31 7.31 -15.43 -13.31
CA LYS A 31 8.36 -15.55 -12.29
C LYS A 31 9.45 -14.49 -12.43
N ALA A 32 9.87 -14.18 -13.65
CA ALA A 32 11.07 -13.37 -13.90
C ALA A 32 10.81 -11.86 -13.78
N TYR A 33 9.62 -11.39 -14.15
CA TYR A 33 9.32 -9.95 -14.22
C TYR A 33 9.08 -9.26 -12.86
N PRO A 34 8.32 -9.84 -11.91
CA PRO A 34 7.96 -9.12 -10.68
C PRO A 34 9.17 -8.61 -9.89
N PRO A 35 10.24 -9.38 -9.64
CA PRO A 35 11.41 -8.87 -8.92
C PRO A 35 12.03 -7.64 -9.58
N TYR A 36 12.11 -7.60 -10.92
CA TYR A 36 12.66 -6.45 -11.63
C TYR A 36 11.73 -5.22 -11.55
N VAL A 37 10.43 -5.43 -11.79
CA VAL A 37 9.44 -4.35 -11.86
C VAL A 37 9.17 -3.74 -10.48
N ASN A 38 9.14 -4.55 -9.42
CA ASN A 38 8.87 -4.11 -8.06
C ASN A 38 9.95 -3.14 -7.55
N PHE A 39 11.21 -3.40 -7.89
CA PHE A 39 12.34 -2.60 -7.43
C PHE A 39 12.83 -1.57 -8.46
N PHE A 40 12.17 -1.44 -9.61
CA PHE A 40 12.63 -0.57 -10.69
C PHE A 40 12.80 0.90 -10.26
N GLU A 41 11.81 1.47 -9.56
CA GLU A 41 11.89 2.87 -9.11
C GLU A 41 13.02 3.07 -8.09
N GLN A 42 13.20 2.12 -7.17
CA GLN A 42 14.32 2.17 -6.19
C GLN A 42 15.67 2.05 -6.88
N MET A 43 15.83 1.10 -7.82
CA MET A 43 17.06 0.97 -8.60
C MET A 43 17.38 2.26 -9.38
N LYS A 44 16.35 2.91 -9.93
CA LYS A 44 16.48 4.18 -10.65
C LYS A 44 16.88 5.33 -9.71
N GLU A 45 16.24 5.46 -8.55
CA GLU A 45 16.59 6.48 -7.56
C GLU A 45 18.02 6.28 -7.05
N GLN A 46 18.40 5.04 -6.72
CA GLN A 46 19.75 4.71 -6.29
C GLN A 46 20.79 4.99 -7.38
N LEU A 47 20.47 4.72 -8.66
CA LEU A 47 21.32 5.08 -9.77
C LEU A 47 21.54 6.60 -9.85
N GLN A 48 20.47 7.39 -9.73
CA GLN A 48 20.53 8.86 -9.76
C GLN A 48 21.30 9.44 -8.57
N TYR A 49 21.08 8.89 -7.38
CA TYR A 49 21.86 9.23 -6.19
C TYR A 49 23.35 8.97 -6.44
N CYS A 50 23.71 7.76 -6.87
CA CYS A 50 25.10 7.40 -7.12
C CYS A 50 25.76 8.27 -8.22
N ASP A 51 25.01 8.60 -9.28
CA ASP A 51 25.48 9.48 -10.36
C ASP A 51 25.81 10.88 -9.84
N ARG A 52 24.99 11.41 -8.93
CA ARG A 52 25.21 12.73 -8.33
C ARG A 52 26.32 12.74 -7.28
N GLU A 53 26.34 11.76 -6.37
CA GLU A 53 27.23 11.77 -5.22
C GLU A 53 28.65 11.28 -5.54
N TYR A 54 28.82 10.43 -6.56
CA TYR A 54 30.11 9.80 -6.85
C TYR A 54 30.63 10.19 -8.24
N PRO A 55 31.53 11.20 -8.36
CA PRO A 55 32.04 11.68 -9.64
C PRO A 55 32.73 10.61 -10.51
N ARG A 56 33.38 9.62 -9.89
CA ARG A 56 33.97 8.48 -10.61
C ARG A 56 32.90 7.58 -11.25
N PHE A 57 31.78 7.40 -10.57
CA PHE A 57 30.64 6.65 -11.10
C PHE A 57 29.95 7.44 -12.23
N HIS A 58 29.81 8.76 -12.07
CA HIS A 58 29.34 9.63 -13.15
C HIS A 58 30.20 9.49 -14.42
N ALA A 59 31.52 9.62 -14.29
CA ALA A 59 32.44 9.45 -15.41
C ALA A 59 32.33 8.06 -16.04
N PHE A 60 32.20 7.01 -15.22
CA PHE A 60 31.94 5.64 -15.69
C PHE A 60 30.65 5.55 -16.52
N LEU A 61 29.54 6.14 -16.07
CA LEU A 61 28.29 6.16 -16.84
C LEU A 61 28.47 6.90 -18.17
N LYS A 62 29.14 8.05 -18.18
CA LYS A 62 29.38 8.82 -19.42
C LYS A 62 30.26 8.09 -20.41
N ILE A 63 31.33 7.44 -19.96
CA ILE A 63 32.22 6.64 -20.83
C ILE A 63 31.47 5.45 -21.42
N ASN A 64 30.61 4.77 -20.65
CA ASN A 64 29.84 3.65 -21.19
C ASN A 64 28.73 4.11 -22.14
N GLN A 65 28.11 5.26 -21.90
CA GLN A 65 27.07 5.81 -22.79
C GLN A 65 27.58 6.14 -24.20
N THR A 66 28.86 6.46 -24.38
CA THR A 66 29.44 6.73 -25.71
C THR A 66 29.71 5.48 -26.52
N LYS A 67 29.66 4.28 -25.91
CA LYS A 67 29.86 3.03 -26.63
C LYS A 67 28.75 2.81 -27.66
N PRO A 68 29.08 2.26 -28.85
CA PRO A 68 28.11 2.11 -29.93
C PRO A 68 26.96 1.16 -29.54
N GLU A 69 27.21 0.16 -28.69
CA GLU A 69 26.16 -0.78 -28.26
C GLU A 69 25.06 -0.12 -27.42
N CYS A 70 25.37 1.01 -26.76
CA CYS A 70 24.42 1.76 -25.95
C CYS A 70 23.52 2.70 -26.79
N GLY A 71 23.82 2.93 -28.07
CA GLY A 71 22.98 3.75 -28.95
C GLY A 71 22.74 5.18 -28.44
N ARG A 72 23.73 5.76 -27.73
CA ARG A 72 23.66 7.06 -27.03
C ARG A 72 22.63 7.16 -25.90
N GLN A 73 22.03 6.05 -25.49
CA GLN A 73 21.08 6.00 -24.39
C GLN A 73 21.78 5.87 -23.03
N GLY A 74 21.28 6.57 -22.02
CA GLY A 74 21.77 6.42 -20.65
C GLY A 74 21.37 5.06 -20.07
N LEU A 75 22.07 4.61 -19.03
CA LEU A 75 21.73 3.35 -18.36
C LEU A 75 20.27 3.34 -17.87
N GLN A 76 19.77 4.46 -17.37
CA GLN A 76 18.37 4.61 -16.97
C GLN A 76 17.38 4.33 -18.12
N ASP A 77 17.68 4.82 -19.33
CA ASP A 77 16.85 4.62 -20.53
C ASP A 77 16.90 3.17 -21.03
N LEU A 78 17.99 2.46 -20.75
CA LEU A 78 18.11 1.04 -21.07
C LEU A 78 17.36 0.19 -20.03
N MET A 79 17.40 0.58 -18.75
CA MET A 79 16.71 -0.12 -17.65
C MET A 79 15.18 -0.07 -17.74
N ILE A 80 14.58 0.91 -18.44
CA ILE A 80 13.12 0.92 -18.59
C ILE A 80 12.62 -0.14 -19.58
N ARG A 81 13.49 -0.66 -20.46
CA ARG A 81 13.10 -1.58 -21.55
C ARG A 81 12.40 -2.85 -21.06
N PRO A 82 12.84 -3.55 -19.99
CA PRO A 82 12.11 -4.71 -19.47
C PRO A 82 10.70 -4.35 -19.01
N VAL A 83 10.50 -3.22 -18.34
CA VAL A 83 9.17 -2.75 -17.89
C VAL A 83 8.23 -2.55 -19.08
N GLN A 84 8.74 -1.97 -20.18
CA GLN A 84 7.97 -1.69 -21.39
C GLN A 84 7.77 -2.91 -22.31
N ARG A 85 8.51 -4.00 -22.10
CA ARG A 85 8.56 -5.12 -23.04
C ARG A 85 7.24 -5.87 -23.19
N LEU A 86 6.55 -6.14 -22.08
CA LEU A 86 5.27 -6.86 -22.09
C LEU A 86 4.16 -6.06 -22.82
N PRO A 87 3.98 -4.75 -22.55
CA PRO A 87 3.11 -3.90 -23.37
C PRO A 87 3.44 -3.96 -24.86
N SER A 88 4.72 -3.86 -25.24
CA SER A 88 5.13 -3.94 -26.65
C SER A 88 4.80 -5.28 -27.29
N ILE A 89 5.00 -6.40 -26.58
CA ILE A 89 4.60 -7.74 -27.06
C ILE A 89 3.08 -7.79 -27.26
N SER A 90 2.30 -7.25 -26.33
CA SER A 90 0.83 -7.23 -26.45
C SER A 90 0.36 -6.44 -27.68
N LEU A 91 1.00 -5.31 -28.00
CA LEU A 91 0.66 -4.52 -29.19
C LEU A 91 0.98 -5.27 -30.48
N LEU A 92 2.18 -5.87 -30.55
CA LEU A 92 2.61 -6.67 -31.71
C LEU A 92 1.69 -7.88 -31.94
N LEU A 93 1.35 -8.63 -30.89
CA LEU A 93 0.42 -9.77 -31.00
C LEU A 93 -0.97 -9.34 -31.46
N ASN A 94 -1.46 -8.19 -30.98
CA ASN A 94 -2.75 -7.65 -31.40
C ASN A 94 -2.74 -7.25 -32.88
N ASP A 95 -1.65 -6.66 -33.36
CA ASP A 95 -1.53 -6.30 -34.77
C ASP A 95 -1.37 -7.53 -35.68
N ILE A 96 -0.67 -8.58 -35.22
CA ILE A 96 -0.62 -9.87 -35.93
C ILE A 96 -2.03 -10.49 -36.00
N LEU A 97 -2.78 -10.51 -34.89
CA LEU A 97 -4.13 -11.06 -34.83
C LEU A 97 -5.08 -10.36 -35.82
N LYS A 98 -5.04 -9.02 -35.90
CA LYS A 98 -5.86 -8.24 -36.85
C LYS A 98 -5.61 -8.62 -38.31
N HIS A 99 -4.40 -9.08 -38.64
CA HIS A 99 -4.01 -9.47 -39.99
C HIS A 99 -4.01 -10.99 -40.19
N THR A 100 -4.49 -11.76 -39.21
CA THR A 100 -4.60 -13.22 -39.28
C THR A 100 -6.06 -13.60 -39.49
N ALA A 101 -6.38 -14.26 -40.61
CA ALA A 101 -7.75 -14.69 -40.92
C ALA A 101 -8.29 -15.64 -39.85
N GLY A 102 -9.59 -15.58 -39.55
CA GLY A 102 -10.22 -16.43 -38.53
C GLY A 102 -10.17 -17.94 -38.83
N SER A 103 -9.92 -18.31 -40.08
CA SER A 103 -9.70 -19.71 -40.50
C SER A 103 -8.26 -20.20 -40.26
N ASN A 104 -7.30 -19.31 -40.00
CA ASN A 104 -5.93 -19.69 -39.73
C ASN A 104 -5.82 -20.32 -38.33
N ALA A 105 -5.05 -21.40 -38.21
CA ALA A 105 -4.89 -22.15 -36.96
C ALA A 105 -4.30 -21.31 -35.81
N ASP A 106 -3.49 -20.29 -36.10
CA ASP A 106 -2.88 -19.40 -35.11
C ASP A 106 -3.84 -18.32 -34.60
N HIS A 107 -4.97 -18.05 -35.28
CA HIS A 107 -5.90 -16.99 -34.86
C HIS A 107 -6.37 -17.18 -33.41
N GLY A 108 -6.87 -18.38 -33.06
CA GLY A 108 -7.27 -18.70 -31.69
C GLY A 108 -6.09 -18.73 -30.70
N ARG A 109 -4.90 -19.11 -31.16
CA ARG A 109 -3.68 -19.17 -30.33
C ARG A 109 -3.14 -17.78 -30.02
N LEU A 110 -3.26 -16.83 -30.95
CA LEU A 110 -2.95 -15.42 -30.74
C LEU A 110 -3.90 -14.76 -29.72
N GLU A 111 -5.20 -15.09 -29.77
CA GLU A 111 -6.14 -14.64 -28.73
C GLU A 111 -5.76 -15.16 -27.34
N GLU A 112 -5.40 -16.44 -27.24
CA GLU A 112 -4.93 -17.05 -26.00
C GLU A 112 -3.61 -16.44 -25.51
N ALA A 113 -2.68 -16.15 -26.43
CA ALA A 113 -1.42 -15.48 -26.12
C ALA A 113 -1.63 -14.06 -25.58
N LEU A 114 -2.56 -13.29 -26.17
CA LEU A 114 -2.95 -11.98 -25.66
C LEU A 114 -3.55 -12.08 -24.25
N LYS A 115 -4.44 -13.05 -24.02
CA LYS A 115 -4.97 -13.34 -22.68
C LYS A 115 -3.84 -13.69 -21.70
N ALA A 116 -2.87 -14.52 -22.11
CA ALA A 116 -1.72 -14.90 -21.29
C ALA A 116 -0.86 -13.69 -20.88
N ILE A 117 -0.51 -12.81 -21.84
CA ILE A 117 0.26 -11.57 -21.55
C ILE A 117 -0.53 -10.62 -20.64
N LYS A 118 -1.85 -10.51 -20.83
CA LYS A 118 -2.71 -9.73 -19.93
C LYS A 118 -2.68 -10.29 -18.51
N GLN A 119 -2.75 -11.61 -18.34
CA GLN A 119 -2.66 -12.25 -17.02
C GLN A 119 -1.28 -12.04 -16.37
N VAL A 120 -0.20 -12.13 -17.13
CA VAL A 120 1.16 -11.82 -16.65
C VAL A 120 1.22 -10.38 -16.15
N THR A 121 0.74 -9.43 -16.94
CA THR A 121 0.72 -8.00 -16.58
C THR A 121 -0.10 -7.73 -15.31
N LEU A 122 -1.29 -8.34 -15.20
CA LEU A 122 -2.13 -8.22 -14.01
C LEU A 122 -1.43 -8.80 -12.77
N HIS A 123 -0.77 -9.96 -12.89
CA HIS A 123 -0.01 -10.55 -11.82
C HIS A 123 1.12 -9.64 -11.34
N ILE A 124 1.91 -9.07 -12.26
CA ILE A 124 3.00 -8.14 -11.93
C ILE A 124 2.46 -6.91 -11.21
N ASN A 125 1.37 -6.31 -11.68
CA ASN A 125 0.78 -5.13 -11.04
C ASN A 125 0.29 -5.43 -9.61
N GLU A 126 -0.34 -6.59 -9.42
CA GLU A 126 -0.79 -7.03 -8.10
C GLU A 126 0.37 -7.35 -7.16
N ASP A 127 1.42 -8.00 -7.66
CA ASP A 127 2.62 -8.30 -6.88
C ASP A 127 3.39 -7.02 -6.50
N LYS A 128 3.49 -6.05 -7.42
CA LYS A 128 4.03 -4.72 -7.13
C LYS A 128 3.26 -4.02 -6.02
N ARG A 129 1.93 -3.96 -6.11
CA ARG A 129 1.07 -3.37 -5.08
C ARG A 129 1.27 -4.04 -3.71
N ARG A 130 1.38 -5.37 -3.69
CA ARG A 130 1.64 -6.13 -2.45
C ARG A 130 3.03 -5.84 -1.89
N THR A 131 4.04 -5.76 -2.73
CA THR A 131 5.41 -5.44 -2.33
C THR A 131 5.51 -4.04 -1.76
N GLU A 132 4.96 -3.02 -2.44
CA GLU A 132 4.91 -1.65 -1.94
C GLU A 132 4.16 -1.55 -0.60
N SER A 133 3.02 -2.26 -0.47
CA SER A 133 2.27 -2.31 0.79
C SER A 133 3.09 -2.92 1.93
N ARG A 134 3.88 -3.97 1.65
CA ARG A 134 4.75 -4.61 2.64
C ARG A 134 5.93 -3.73 3.03
N MET A 135 6.53 -3.04 2.06
CA MET A 135 7.62 -2.10 2.33
C MET A 135 7.14 -0.97 3.24
N ALA A 136 5.96 -0.40 2.97
CA ALA A 136 5.38 0.62 3.84
C ALA A 136 5.20 0.13 5.30
N ILE A 137 4.71 -1.11 5.50
CA ILE A 137 4.58 -1.70 6.85
C ILE A 137 5.96 -1.87 7.50
N PHE A 138 6.96 -2.31 6.75
CA PHE A 138 8.31 -2.51 7.25
C PHE A 138 8.96 -1.18 7.67
N ASP A 139 8.78 -0.13 6.88
CA ASP A 139 9.26 1.22 7.21
C ASP A 139 8.61 1.75 8.49
N ILE A 140 7.28 1.58 8.62
CA ILE A 140 6.54 1.93 9.84
C ILE A 140 7.06 1.14 11.05
N PHE A 141 7.23 -0.18 10.91
CA PHE A 141 7.74 -1.04 11.98
C PHE A 141 9.15 -0.61 12.45
N ASN A 142 10.04 -0.27 11.53
CA ASN A 142 11.40 0.15 11.85
C ASN A 142 11.46 1.53 12.52
N ASP A 143 10.53 2.43 12.21
CA ASP A 143 10.47 3.77 12.79
C ASP A 143 9.82 3.81 14.19
N ILE A 144 9.11 2.75 14.59
CA ILE A 144 8.44 2.65 15.89
C ILE A 144 9.29 1.85 16.90
N ASP A 145 9.64 2.48 18.01
CA ASP A 145 10.33 1.81 19.11
C ASP A 145 9.37 0.95 19.93
N GLY A 146 9.77 -0.29 20.25
CA GLY A 146 8.91 -1.27 20.91
C GLY A 146 7.74 -1.78 20.06
N CYS A 147 7.79 -1.61 18.74
CA CYS A 147 6.71 -2.05 17.84
C CYS A 147 6.52 -3.58 17.90
N PRO A 148 5.28 -4.09 18.01
CA PRO A 148 5.04 -5.52 18.07
C PRO A 148 5.45 -6.21 16.76
N ALA A 149 6.18 -7.33 16.86
CA ALA A 149 6.63 -8.10 15.69
C ALA A 149 5.47 -8.59 14.80
N HIS A 150 4.31 -8.86 15.39
CA HIS A 150 3.11 -9.25 14.66
C HIS A 150 2.48 -8.10 13.88
N LEU A 151 3.05 -6.87 13.91
CA LEU A 151 2.70 -5.79 12.99
C LEU A 151 2.97 -6.20 11.54
N VAL A 152 4.10 -6.88 11.30
CA VAL A 152 4.51 -7.36 9.98
C VAL A 152 3.82 -8.70 9.69
N SER A 153 2.57 -8.63 9.22
CA SER A 153 1.75 -9.80 8.86
C SER A 153 1.56 -9.88 7.34
N SER A 154 1.55 -11.10 6.78
CA SER A 154 1.41 -11.32 5.34
C SER A 154 0.09 -10.80 4.75
N ASN A 155 -0.95 -10.69 5.58
CA ASN A 155 -2.31 -10.32 5.18
C ASN A 155 -2.68 -8.88 5.58
N ARG A 156 -1.72 -8.12 6.14
CA ARG A 156 -1.92 -6.73 6.52
C ARG A 156 -1.49 -5.80 5.39
N SER A 157 -2.25 -4.73 5.19
CA SER A 157 -1.87 -3.61 4.33
C SER A 157 -2.03 -2.31 5.08
N PHE A 158 -1.11 -1.37 4.88
CA PHE A 158 -1.24 -0.01 5.38
C PHE A 158 -2.30 0.75 4.58
N ILE A 159 -3.16 1.52 5.26
CA ILE A 159 -4.27 2.26 4.64
C ILE A 159 -4.02 3.76 4.70
N LEU A 160 -3.76 4.30 5.90
CA LEU A 160 -3.53 5.73 6.09
C LEU A 160 -2.84 6.03 7.43
N LYS A 161 -2.16 7.18 7.48
CA LYS A 161 -1.56 7.76 8.69
C LYS A 161 -2.38 8.98 9.09
N CYS A 162 -2.57 9.20 10.38
CA CYS A 162 -3.16 10.44 10.90
C CYS A 162 -2.38 10.90 12.13
N GLU A 163 -1.97 12.17 12.11
CA GLU A 163 -1.34 12.82 13.27
C GLU A 163 -2.43 13.47 14.12
N VAL A 164 -2.39 13.21 15.43
CA VAL A 164 -3.40 13.67 16.37
C VAL A 164 -2.77 14.13 17.67
N ASN A 165 -3.50 14.92 18.46
CA ASN A 165 -3.21 15.14 19.87
C ASN A 165 -4.24 14.40 20.73
N GLU A 166 -3.80 13.78 21.82
CA GLU A 166 -4.70 13.10 22.76
C GLU A 166 -5.58 14.12 23.50
N LEU A 167 -6.89 13.91 23.53
CA LEU A 167 -7.83 14.68 24.37
C LEU A 167 -8.13 13.96 25.69
N SER A 168 -8.16 12.63 25.64
CA SER A 168 -8.23 11.78 26.83
C SER A 168 -6.91 11.84 27.61
N ASP A 169 -6.93 11.37 28.86
CA ASP A 169 -5.72 11.20 29.67
C ASP A 169 -5.54 9.71 29.99
N SER A 170 -5.47 8.88 28.94
CA SER A 170 -5.61 7.42 29.09
C SER A 170 -4.64 6.58 28.25
N LEU A 171 -3.92 7.19 27.30
CA LEU A 171 -2.89 6.52 26.50
C LEU A 171 -1.49 6.97 26.90
N SER A 172 -1.19 8.26 26.74
CA SER A 172 0.13 8.83 27.01
C SER A 172 0.04 10.05 27.92
N GLY A 173 -0.98 10.89 27.70
CA GLY A 173 -1.18 12.11 28.47
C GLY A 173 -1.98 13.13 27.66
N ARG A 174 -2.91 13.83 28.30
CA ARG A 174 -3.70 14.88 27.62
C ARG A 174 -2.80 15.90 26.93
N GLY A 175 -3.04 16.11 25.63
CA GLY A 175 -2.30 17.04 24.78
C GLY A 175 -1.06 16.44 24.12
N ASP A 176 -0.67 15.21 24.44
CA ASP A 176 0.47 14.56 23.78
C ASP A 176 0.21 14.35 22.29
N SER A 177 1.24 14.58 21.48
CA SER A 177 1.21 14.31 20.04
C SER A 177 1.40 12.82 19.75
N LEU A 178 0.38 12.24 19.12
CA LEU A 178 0.28 10.84 18.75
C LEU A 178 0.16 10.68 17.24
N VAL A 179 0.39 9.45 16.77
CA VAL A 179 0.18 9.05 15.38
C VAL A 179 -0.62 7.76 15.35
N LEU A 180 -1.66 7.73 14.52
CA LEU A 180 -2.47 6.56 14.23
C LEU A 180 -2.10 6.04 12.84
N TYR A 181 -1.56 4.82 12.77
CA TYR A 181 -1.42 4.09 11.52
C TYR A 181 -2.58 3.12 11.39
N LEU A 182 -3.52 3.41 10.47
CA LEU A 182 -4.63 2.52 10.14
C LEU A 182 -4.15 1.46 9.14
N PHE A 183 -4.31 0.21 9.52
CA PHE A 183 -4.09 -0.96 8.68
C PHE A 183 -5.41 -1.64 8.31
N SER A 184 -5.31 -2.66 7.47
CA SER A 184 -6.47 -3.41 6.97
C SER A 184 -7.29 -4.15 8.03
N ASP A 185 -6.73 -4.34 9.23
CA ASP A 185 -7.27 -5.14 10.34
C ASP A 185 -7.05 -4.52 11.74
N SER A 186 -6.26 -3.44 11.85
CA SER A 186 -5.83 -2.87 13.12
C SER A 186 -5.44 -1.39 13.01
N ILE A 187 -5.29 -0.72 14.15
CA ILE A 187 -4.74 0.64 14.29
C ILE A 187 -3.54 0.54 15.23
N GLU A 188 -2.37 0.95 14.76
CA GLU A 188 -1.18 1.12 15.60
C GLU A 188 -1.13 2.56 16.12
N LEU A 189 -1.19 2.70 17.44
CA LEU A 189 -1.07 3.97 18.16
C LEU A 189 0.37 4.18 18.61
N CYS A 190 0.93 5.34 18.25
CA CYS A 190 2.29 5.71 18.57
C CYS A 190 2.35 7.08 19.25
N LYS A 191 3.29 7.27 20.19
CA LYS A 191 3.70 8.59 20.68
C LYS A 191 4.83 9.13 19.83
N ARG A 192 4.74 10.39 19.38
CA ARG A 192 5.87 11.06 18.73
C ARG A 192 6.94 11.39 19.77
N ARG A 193 8.20 11.03 19.51
CA ARG A 193 9.30 11.48 20.37
C ARG A 193 9.60 12.95 20.11
N SER A 194 9.67 13.75 21.16
CA SER A 194 10.24 15.09 21.06
C SER A 194 11.74 14.95 20.76
N ARG A 195 12.23 15.59 19.70
CA ARG A 195 13.67 15.70 19.45
C ARG A 195 14.23 16.61 20.54
N GLY A 196 14.72 16.02 21.63
CA GLY A 196 15.44 16.76 22.66
C GLY A 196 16.63 17.49 22.03
N PHE A 197 16.80 18.77 22.37
CA PHE A 197 17.81 19.66 21.80
C PHE A 197 19.26 19.34 22.23
N ASN A 198 19.53 18.15 22.81
CA ASN A 198 20.82 17.86 23.42
C ASN A 198 21.43 16.54 22.95
N THR A 199 22.71 16.67 22.62
CA THR A 199 23.73 15.66 22.27
C THR A 199 23.75 15.17 20.83
N ALA A 200 24.82 15.59 20.14
CA ALA A 200 25.29 15.07 18.87
C ALA A 200 25.45 13.54 18.96
N LYS A 201 24.45 12.82 18.47
CA LYS A 201 24.57 11.40 18.12
C LYS A 201 24.25 11.25 16.63
N SER A 202 24.99 10.34 16.00
CA SER A 202 25.01 10.08 14.56
C SER A 202 23.60 9.99 13.94
N PRO A 203 23.34 10.51 12.73
CA PRO A 203 21.97 10.71 12.21
C PRO A 203 21.19 9.45 11.81
N SER A 204 21.67 8.22 12.01
CA SER A 204 21.19 7.09 11.18
C SER A 204 20.26 6.04 11.82
N THR A 205 19.89 6.10 13.11
CA THR A 205 19.03 5.04 13.71
C THR A 205 18.04 5.50 14.79
N ALA A 206 17.84 6.80 14.97
CA ALA A 206 16.92 7.28 16.00
C ALA A 206 15.45 7.11 15.55
N LYS A 207 14.82 6.02 16.02
CA LYS A 207 13.38 5.78 15.89
C LYS A 207 12.58 7.01 16.33
N THR A 208 11.67 7.50 15.50
CA THR A 208 10.98 8.76 15.75
C THR A 208 9.69 8.58 16.55
N HIS A 209 9.17 7.35 16.61
CA HIS A 209 7.94 7.00 17.31
C HIS A 209 8.21 5.98 18.42
N LYS A 210 7.33 5.96 19.43
CA LYS A 210 7.27 4.92 20.47
C LYS A 210 5.91 4.24 20.41
N HIS A 211 5.90 2.91 20.38
CA HIS A 211 4.69 2.11 20.47
C HIS A 211 3.91 2.44 21.74
N LEU A 212 2.60 2.62 21.60
CA LEU A 212 1.67 2.67 22.72
C LEU A 212 0.76 1.44 22.73
N LYS A 213 0.10 1.16 21.59
CA LYS A 213 -0.90 0.08 21.53
C LYS A 213 -1.24 -0.29 20.09
N LEU A 214 -1.42 -1.59 19.85
CA LEU A 214 -2.07 -2.09 18.64
C LEU A 214 -3.53 -2.45 18.96
N ILE A 215 -4.47 -1.80 18.28
CA ILE A 215 -5.92 -2.00 18.45
C ILE A 215 -6.44 -2.80 17.25
N SER A 216 -7.04 -3.96 17.47
CA SER A 216 -7.77 -4.66 16.39
C SER A 216 -9.06 -3.92 16.05
N LEU A 217 -9.40 -3.79 14.76
CA LEU A 217 -10.63 -3.13 14.32
C LEU A 217 -11.89 -3.80 14.88
N ASN A 218 -11.86 -5.11 15.16
CA ASN A 218 -12.99 -5.83 15.75
C ASN A 218 -13.29 -5.42 17.20
N THR A 219 -12.32 -4.83 17.89
CA THR A 219 -12.50 -4.32 19.25
C THR A 219 -13.13 -2.93 19.28
N ILE A 220 -13.20 -2.23 18.14
CA ILE A 220 -13.84 -0.92 18.06
C ILE A 220 -15.35 -1.13 18.00
N ARG A 221 -16.06 -0.68 19.02
CA ARG A 221 -17.53 -0.69 19.05
C ARG A 221 -18.07 0.41 18.15
N LEU A 222 -17.50 1.60 18.28
CA LEU A 222 -18.05 2.80 17.68
C LEU A 222 -16.97 3.85 17.43
N VAL A 223 -17.08 4.55 16.29
CA VAL A 223 -16.34 5.77 16.02
C VAL A 223 -17.23 6.96 16.37
N ILE A 224 -16.75 7.86 17.22
CA ILE A 224 -17.50 9.03 17.66
C ILE A 224 -17.04 10.23 16.84
N ASP A 225 -17.94 10.82 16.07
CA ASP A 225 -17.70 12.13 15.45
C ASP A 225 -18.11 13.22 16.43
N ILE A 226 -17.17 14.09 16.78
CA ILE A 226 -17.44 15.16 17.73
C ILE A 226 -17.91 16.39 16.94
N SER A 227 -19.21 16.70 17.00
CA SER A 227 -19.82 17.78 16.20
C SER A 227 -19.23 19.15 16.51
N ASP A 228 -18.96 19.40 17.79
CA ASP A 228 -18.62 20.73 18.30
C ASP A 228 -17.14 21.08 18.08
N SER A 229 -16.38 20.18 17.45
CA SER A 229 -15.00 20.42 17.05
C SER A 229 -14.79 19.99 15.61
N PRO A 230 -14.25 20.86 14.74
CA PRO A 230 -14.00 20.52 13.34
C PRO A 230 -12.96 19.42 13.17
N ARG A 231 -12.20 19.08 14.22
CA ARG A 231 -11.02 18.20 14.15
C ARG A 231 -11.03 17.07 15.19
N ALA A 232 -11.99 17.04 16.11
CA ALA A 232 -12.03 16.03 17.16
C ALA A 232 -12.88 14.81 16.77
N PHE A 233 -12.44 13.63 17.18
CA PHE A 233 -13.16 12.37 17.05
C PHE A 233 -12.78 11.43 18.20
N GLY A 234 -13.48 10.31 18.35
CA GLY A 234 -13.17 9.31 19.37
C GLY A 234 -13.34 7.88 18.88
N LEU A 235 -12.71 6.95 19.61
CA LEU A 235 -12.83 5.51 19.41
C LEU A 235 -13.31 4.89 20.72
N LEU A 236 -14.48 4.26 20.68
CA LEU A 236 -15.01 3.49 21.80
C LEU A 236 -14.68 2.02 21.59
N LEU A 237 -13.90 1.44 22.51
CA LEU A 237 -13.53 0.02 22.46
C LEU A 237 -14.45 -0.83 23.33
N ARG A 238 -14.74 -2.04 22.83
CA ARG A 238 -15.37 -3.14 23.54
C ARG A 238 -14.44 -3.65 24.65
N GLY A 239 -15.00 -4.02 25.80
CA GLY A 239 -14.28 -4.64 26.91
C GLY A 239 -15.15 -4.76 28.16
N GLU A 240 -14.62 -5.37 29.23
CA GLU A 240 -15.31 -5.43 30.54
C GLU A 240 -15.66 -4.03 31.08
N LYS A 241 -14.78 -3.07 30.82
CA LYS A 241 -15.04 -1.63 30.95
C LYS A 241 -14.80 -1.00 29.59
N GLU A 242 -15.83 -0.38 29.02
CA GLU A 242 -15.69 0.36 27.77
C GLU A 242 -14.59 1.43 27.93
N LYS A 243 -13.73 1.56 26.91
CA LYS A 243 -12.65 2.55 26.90
C LYS A 243 -12.88 3.51 25.76
N LEU A 244 -12.99 4.80 26.09
CA LEU A 244 -13.10 5.87 25.12
C LEU A 244 -11.76 6.58 24.96
N TYR A 245 -11.21 6.55 23.75
CA TYR A 245 -10.07 7.39 23.37
C TYR A 245 -10.56 8.54 22.52
N THR A 246 -10.19 9.76 22.86
CA THR A 246 -10.56 10.97 22.11
C THR A 246 -9.33 11.69 21.60
N PHE A 247 -9.42 12.24 20.41
CA PHE A 247 -8.30 12.80 19.67
C PHE A 247 -8.73 14.08 18.96
N THR A 248 -7.78 14.98 18.74
CA THR A 248 -7.91 16.09 17.79
C THR A 248 -6.89 15.90 16.67
N ILE A 249 -7.33 15.86 15.41
CA ILE A 249 -6.43 15.79 14.25
C ILE A 249 -5.51 17.01 14.26
N SER A 250 -4.19 16.79 14.22
CA SER A 250 -3.19 17.87 14.26
C SER A 250 -2.70 18.28 12.87
N ASP A 251 -2.82 17.40 11.87
CA ASP A 251 -2.41 17.68 10.49
C ASP A 251 -3.45 18.55 9.76
N GLU A 252 -3.12 19.81 9.48
CA GLU A 252 -4.06 20.81 8.94
C GLU A 252 -4.68 20.40 7.60
N GLU A 253 -3.95 19.65 6.77
CA GLU A 253 -4.40 19.16 5.46
C GLU A 253 -5.41 18.00 5.56
N THR A 254 -5.51 17.35 6.71
CA THR A 254 -6.43 16.22 6.92
C THR A 254 -7.83 16.71 7.30
N ASP A 255 -8.79 16.50 6.40
CA ASP A 255 -10.22 16.70 6.67
C ASP A 255 -10.78 15.59 7.59
N LYS A 256 -11.41 15.98 8.70
CA LYS A 256 -11.99 15.08 9.70
C LYS A 256 -13.05 14.15 9.10
N SER A 257 -13.97 14.68 8.31
CA SER A 257 -15.11 13.93 7.75
C SER A 257 -14.61 12.86 6.79
N VAL A 258 -13.62 13.20 5.94
CA VAL A 258 -12.96 12.26 5.04
C VAL A 258 -12.23 11.17 5.83
N TYR A 259 -11.47 11.54 6.87
CA TYR A 259 -10.73 10.59 7.70
C TYR A 259 -11.68 9.63 8.44
N VAL A 260 -12.68 10.14 9.16
CA VAL A 260 -13.66 9.34 9.90
C VAL A 260 -14.43 8.41 8.97
N LYS A 261 -14.85 8.89 7.78
CA LYS A 261 -15.50 8.05 6.78
C LYS A 261 -14.59 6.91 6.31
N LYS A 262 -13.31 7.18 6.03
CA LYS A 262 -12.33 6.15 5.66
C LYS A 262 -12.15 5.13 6.77
N LEU A 263 -12.03 5.58 8.01
CA LEU A 263 -11.90 4.72 9.19
C LEU A 263 -13.12 3.79 9.35
N CYS A 264 -14.34 4.35 9.30
CA CYS A 264 -15.58 3.58 9.40
C CYS A 264 -15.72 2.55 8.28
N ASN A 265 -15.40 2.94 7.04
CA ASN A 265 -15.40 2.04 5.89
C ASN A 265 -14.42 0.89 6.09
N GLN A 266 -13.24 1.17 6.66
CA GLN A 266 -12.22 0.14 6.89
C GLN A 266 -12.63 -0.83 8.01
N ILE A 267 -13.22 -0.32 9.10
CA ILE A 267 -13.78 -1.16 10.17
C ILE A 267 -14.86 -2.08 9.59
N ALA A 268 -15.83 -1.53 8.84
CA ALA A 268 -16.88 -2.31 8.20
C ALA A 268 -16.33 -3.37 7.24
N ALA A 269 -15.38 -3.00 6.38
CA ALA A 269 -14.74 -3.91 5.44
C ALA A 269 -13.96 -5.04 6.13
N HIS A 270 -13.41 -4.80 7.32
CA HIS A 270 -12.76 -5.85 8.11
C HIS A 270 -13.80 -6.78 8.76
N THR A 271 -14.83 -6.22 9.39
CA THR A 271 -15.90 -6.99 10.04
C THR A 271 -16.67 -7.87 9.05
N CYS A 272 -17.03 -7.36 7.87
CA CYS A 272 -17.71 -8.17 6.84
C CYS A 272 -16.84 -9.34 6.31
N ARG A 273 -15.51 -9.21 6.35
CA ARG A 273 -14.59 -10.30 5.97
C ARG A 273 -14.50 -11.38 7.05
N THR A 274 -14.73 -11.02 8.31
CA THR A 274 -14.72 -11.98 9.43
C THR A 274 -16.10 -12.59 9.68
N ASP A 275 -17.17 -11.86 9.38
CA ASP A 275 -18.57 -12.22 9.64
C ASP A 275 -19.32 -12.51 8.34
N ALA A 276 -18.96 -13.59 7.63
CA ALA A 276 -19.70 -14.06 6.45
C ALA A 276 -21.10 -14.63 6.78
N VAL A 277 -21.59 -14.48 8.02
CA VAL A 277 -22.93 -14.88 8.47
C VAL A 277 -23.45 -13.88 9.53
N SER A 278 -24.09 -12.80 9.10
CA SER A 278 -25.25 -12.16 9.78
C SER A 278 -25.48 -10.75 9.20
N SER A 279 -26.59 -10.59 8.49
CA SER A 279 -27.05 -9.33 7.93
C SER A 279 -27.69 -8.46 9.01
N ASN A 280 -26.96 -7.47 9.53
CA ASN A 280 -27.50 -6.25 10.16
C ASN A 280 -26.37 -5.25 10.43
N TYR A 281 -26.04 -4.41 9.44
CA TYR A 281 -25.06 -3.32 9.63
C TYR A 281 -25.79 -1.98 9.69
N HIS A 282 -25.80 -1.35 10.86
CA HIS A 282 -26.24 0.04 11.07
C HIS A 282 -25.06 0.86 11.62
N LYS A 283 -24.85 2.03 10.99
CA LYS A 283 -23.97 3.16 11.36
C LYS A 283 -22.86 2.87 12.41
N ASN A 284 -21.65 2.58 11.94
CA ASN A 284 -20.43 2.48 12.79
C ASN A 284 -19.95 3.83 13.35
N SER A 285 -20.71 4.91 13.14
CA SER A 285 -20.42 6.24 13.67
C SER A 285 -21.64 6.87 14.32
N VAL A 286 -21.44 7.53 15.46
CA VAL A 286 -22.43 8.38 16.12
C VAL A 286 -21.83 9.77 16.31
N THR A 287 -22.65 10.79 16.11
CA THR A 287 -22.27 12.19 16.31
C THR A 287 -22.65 12.63 17.73
N ILE A 288 -21.69 13.14 18.50
CA ILE A 288 -21.88 13.53 19.90
C ILE A 288 -21.15 14.86 20.19
N SER A 289 -21.69 15.70 21.07
CA SER A 289 -21.03 16.94 21.53
C SER A 289 -19.88 16.68 22.52
N LEU A 290 -18.87 17.55 22.53
CA LEU A 290 -17.75 17.47 23.49
C LEU A 290 -18.22 17.63 24.94
N ASN A 291 -19.19 18.53 25.17
CA ASN A 291 -19.78 18.75 26.48
C ASN A 291 -20.49 17.50 27.00
N PHE A 292 -21.17 16.74 26.14
CA PHE A 292 -21.79 15.47 26.53
C PHE A 292 -20.74 14.43 26.96
N ILE A 293 -19.58 14.37 26.28
CA ILE A 293 -18.49 13.47 26.67
C ILE A 293 -17.87 13.88 28.02
N LEU A 294 -17.64 15.18 28.23
CA LEU A 294 -17.02 15.69 29.46
C LEU A 294 -17.96 15.58 30.68
N GLN A 295 -19.25 15.86 30.51
CA GLN A 295 -20.25 15.78 31.58
C GLN A 295 -20.57 14.33 32.02
N ASN A 296 -20.37 13.36 31.13
CA ASN A 296 -20.66 11.94 31.40
C ASN A 296 -19.39 11.07 31.54
N SER A 297 -18.22 11.69 31.75
CA SER A 297 -16.94 10.99 31.90
C SER A 297 -16.78 10.23 33.23
N CYS A 298 -17.74 10.36 34.14
CA CYS A 298 -17.91 9.54 35.34
C CYS A 298 -19.35 8.98 35.36
N PHE A 299 -19.49 7.65 35.37
CA PHE A 299 -20.70 6.79 35.56
C PHE A 299 -21.14 5.91 34.37
N GLU A 300 -21.65 4.75 34.78
CA GLU A 300 -21.98 3.47 34.14
C GLU A 300 -22.66 3.41 32.74
N PRO A 301 -22.64 2.23 32.06
CA PRO A 301 -22.85 2.06 30.62
C PRO A 301 -24.30 2.19 30.10
N GLN A 302 -25.23 2.76 30.84
CA GLN A 302 -26.67 2.66 30.50
C GLN A 302 -27.21 3.78 29.59
N LEU A 303 -26.42 4.81 29.25
CA LEU A 303 -26.93 5.98 28.52
C LEU A 303 -26.78 5.93 26.98
N TYR A 304 -26.09 4.95 26.41
CA TYR A 304 -25.87 4.90 24.95
C TYR A 304 -27.07 4.42 24.12
N ASN A 305 -28.18 4.04 24.76
CA ASN A 305 -29.45 3.75 24.07
C ASN A 305 -30.24 5.00 23.68
N VAL A 306 -29.86 6.20 24.16
CA VAL A 306 -30.63 7.43 23.90
C VAL A 306 -30.27 8.06 22.53
N ALA A 307 -29.14 7.69 21.92
CA ALA A 307 -28.74 8.21 20.61
C ALA A 307 -29.36 7.47 19.40
N PHE A 308 -30.24 6.49 19.64
CA PHE A 308 -30.93 5.72 18.58
C PHE A 308 -32.38 6.17 18.33
N GLU A 309 -32.90 7.13 19.09
CA GLU A 309 -34.24 7.70 18.88
C GLU A 309 -34.17 9.22 18.71
N CYS A 310 -33.76 9.66 17.52
CA CYS A 310 -34.17 10.92 16.87
C CYS A 310 -33.84 10.86 15.37
#